data_AF-A0A1A8QA23-F1
#
_entry.id   AF-A0A1A8QA23-F1
#
_cell.length_a   1.000
_cell.length_b   1.000
_cell.length_c   1.000
_cell.angle_alpha   90.00
_cell.angle_beta   90.00
_cell.angle_gamma   90.00
#
_symmetry.space_group_name_H-M   'P 1'
#
loop_
_entity.id
_entity.type
_entity.pdbx_description
1 polymer ?
#
loop_
_entity_poly.entity_id
_entity_poly.type
_entity_poly.pdbx_seq_one_letter_code
_entity_poly.pdbx_strand_id
1 'polypeptide(L)' 'DTSAVILHAKQMEISNVLLLAPEGARPLKVLEYPGFHQLALMSDSVLTKGRKYEVQLEFAANLSDSFHGFYKSSYRTSS' A
#
# COMPACT_ATOMS: atom_id res chain seq x y z
N ASP A 1 19.78 3.43 -8.09
CA ASP A 1 18.60 3.14 -8.93
C ASP A 1 17.99 1.82 -8.47
N THR A 2 16.69 1.63 -8.66
CA THR A 2 15.96 0.43 -8.22
C THR A 2 14.77 0.16 -9.15
N SER A 3 14.31 -1.09 -9.26
CA SER A 3 13.04 -1.44 -9.91
C SER A 3 11.95 -1.82 -8.92
N ALA A 4 12.27 -1.84 -7.62
CA ALA A 4 11.37 -2.26 -6.56
C ALA A 4 11.18 -1.15 -5.52
N VAL A 5 9.93 -0.95 -5.09
CA VAL A 5 9.56 -0.18 -3.91
C VAL A 5 9.05 -1.16 -2.86
N ILE A 6 9.75 -1.25 -1.72
CA ILE A 6 9.37 -2.12 -0.61
C ILE A 6 8.70 -1.28 0.47
N LEU A 7 7.51 -1.69 0.91
CA LEU A 7 6.72 -0.99 1.91
C LEU A 7 6.03 -1.96 2.87
N HIS A 8 5.58 -1.46 4.01
CA HIS A 8 4.84 -2.27 4.97
C HIS A 8 3.37 -2.35 4.59
N ALA A 9 2.80 -3.56 4.63
CA ALA A 9 1.38 -3.82 4.46
C ALA A 9 0.98 -5.00 5.36
N LYS A 10 -0.09 -4.84 6.14
CA LYS A 10 -0.57 -5.86 7.06
C LYS A 10 -2.09 -5.91 7.04
N GLN A 11 -2.64 -7.08 6.66
CA GLN A 11 -4.09 -7.31 6.64
C GLN A 11 -4.85 -6.29 5.79
N MET A 12 -4.32 -6.01 4.59
CA MET A 12 -4.90 -5.09 3.62
C MET A 12 -5.08 -5.86 2.30
N GLU A 13 -6.26 -5.74 1.70
CA GLU A 13 -6.54 -6.28 0.37
C GLU A 13 -6.18 -5.22 -0.67
N ILE A 14 -5.12 -5.46 -1.43
CA ILE A 14 -4.63 -4.53 -2.47
C ILE A 14 -5.36 -4.85 -3.78
N SER A 15 -6.05 -3.87 -4.37
CA SER A 15 -6.81 -4.06 -5.62
C SER A 15 -6.14 -3.46 -6.85
N ASN A 16 -5.49 -2.31 -6.71
CA ASN A 16 -4.88 -1.58 -7.83
C ASN A 16 -3.64 -0.82 -7.37
N VAL A 17 -2.55 -0.88 -8.14
CA VAL A 17 -1.31 -0.14 -7.84
C VAL A 17 -0.73 0.45 -9.12
N LEU A 18 -0.57 1.77 -9.11
CA LEU A 18 -0.12 2.55 -10.25
C LEU A 18 1.06 3.44 -9.87
N LEU A 19 2.07 3.49 -10.73
CA LEU A 19 3.09 4.52 -10.75
C LEU A 19 2.59 5.68 -11.61
N LEU A 20 2.39 6.84 -11.01
CA LEU A 20 2.00 8.04 -11.74
C LEU A 20 3.25 8.66 -12.37
N ALA A 21 3.30 8.69 -13.69
CA ALA A 21 4.33 9.36 -14.46
C ALA A 21 3.73 10.50 -15.29
N PRO A 22 4.52 11.51 -15.69
CA PRO A 22 4.05 12.59 -16.57
C PRO A 22 3.44 12.06 -17.87
N GLU A 23 4.04 11.02 -18.43
CA GLU A 23 3.59 10.30 -19.62
C GLU A 23 2.41 9.32 -19.39
N GLY A 24 1.86 9.27 -18.17
CA GLY A 24 0.68 8.47 -17.82
C GLY A 24 0.90 7.51 -16.64
N ALA A 25 -0.20 6.97 -16.12
CA ALA A 25 -0.16 5.97 -15.06
C ALA A 25 0.27 4.61 -15.62
N ARG A 26 1.18 3.94 -14.91
CA ARG A 26 1.69 2.61 -15.27
C ARG A 26 1.40 1.63 -14.14
N PRO A 27 0.87 0.42 -14.41
CA PRO A 27 0.65 -0.57 -13.37
C PRO A 27 1.97 -1.04 -12.76
N LEU A 28 1.96 -1.32 -11.46
CA LEU A 28 3.06 -1.97 -10.76
C LEU A 28 2.66 -3.40 -10.42
N LYS A 29 3.58 -4.34 -10.60
CA LYS A 29 3.36 -5.73 -10.18
C LYS A 29 3.53 -5.83 -8.66
N VAL A 30 2.52 -6.39 -8.00
CA VAL A 30 2.46 -6.51 -6.55
C VAL A 30 2.94 -7.89 -6.12
N LEU A 31 3.82 -7.94 -5.14
CA LEU A 31 4.26 -9.18 -4.47
C LEU A 31 4.11 -9.00 -2.96
N GLU A 32 3.37 -9.88 -2.33
CA GLU A 32 3.18 -9.88 -0.87
C GLU A 32 4.19 -10.80 -0.18
N TYR A 33 4.71 -10.33 0.94
CA TYR A 33 5.52 -11.14 1.85
C TYR A 33 4.94 -11.05 3.27
N PRO A 34 3.95 -11.91 3.60
CA PRO A 34 3.24 -11.85 4.88
C PRO A 34 4.16 -12.04 6.09
N GLY A 35 5.24 -12.83 5.95
CA GLY A 35 6.17 -13.14 7.05
C GLY A 35 6.87 -11.91 7.65
N PHE A 36 7.03 -10.82 6.88
CA PHE A 36 7.58 -9.54 7.36
C PHE A 36 6.55 -8.40 7.28
N HIS A 37 5.28 -8.71 6.99
CA HIS A 37 4.25 -7.70 6.71
C HIS A 37 4.73 -6.68 5.67
N GLN A 38 5.27 -7.18 4.55
CA GLN A 38 5.85 -6.38 3.49
C GLN A 38 5.13 -6.59 2.16
N LEU A 39 5.18 -5.54 1.35
CA LEU A 39 4.72 -5.49 -0.03
C LEU A 39 5.89 -5.01 -0.90
N ALA A 40 6.15 -5.71 -1.99
CA ALA A 40 7.05 -5.26 -3.03
C ALA A 40 6.26 -4.82 -4.26
N LEU A 41 6.45 -3.58 -4.67
CA LEU A 41 5.90 -3.01 -5.89
C LEU A 41 6.99 -2.98 -6.96
N MET A 42 6.83 -3.81 -7.97
CA MET A 42 7.79 -4.01 -9.05
C MET A 42 7.38 -3.13 -10.25
N SER A 43 8.31 -2.28 -10.67
CA SER A 43 8.20 -1.46 -11.88
C SER A 43 8.92 -2.13 -13.04
N ASP A 44 8.32 -2.11 -14.22
CA ASP A 44 8.95 -2.60 -15.46
C ASP A 44 10.11 -1.70 -15.93
N SER A 45 10.20 -0.49 -15.39
CA SER A 45 11.29 0.45 -15.65
C SER A 45 12.06 0.82 -14.39
N VAL A 46 13.35 1.07 -14.55
CA VAL A 46 14.23 1.46 -13.43
C VAL A 46 13.86 2.86 -12.94
N LEU A 47 13.59 2.97 -11.64
CA LEU A 47 13.43 4.23 -10.92
C LEU A 47 14.81 4.83 -10.67
N THR A 48 15.05 5.99 -11.30
CA THR A 48 16.34 6.68 -11.25
C THR A 48 16.44 7.54 -10.01
N LYS A 49 17.61 7.52 -9.36
CA LYS A 49 17.90 8.37 -8.18
C LYS A 49 17.64 9.86 -8.48
N GLY A 50 17.19 10.59 -7.45
CA GLY A 50 16.98 12.04 -7.52
C GLY A 50 15.69 12.48 -8.23
N ARG A 51 14.89 11.55 -8.78
CA ARG A 51 13.55 11.85 -9.28
C ARG A 51 12.49 11.59 -8.21
N LYS A 52 11.42 12.39 -8.25
CA LYS A 52 10.22 12.15 -7.45
C LYS A 52 9.26 11.28 -8.25
N TYR A 53 8.75 10.25 -7.61
CA TYR A 53 7.74 9.35 -8.15
C TYR A 53 6.55 9.34 -7.22
N GLU A 54 5.35 9.15 -7.78
CA GLU A 54 4.12 9.04 -7.02
C GLU A 54 3.51 7.67 -7.29
N VAL A 55 3.13 6.97 -6.21
CA VAL A 55 2.52 5.65 -6.27
C VAL A 55 1.11 5.78 -5.72
N GLN A 56 0.13 5.47 -6.55
CA GLN A 56 -1.27 5.36 -6.15
C GLN A 56 -1.57 3.90 -5.86
N LEU A 57 -2.16 3.64 -4.69
CA LEU A 57 -2.46 2.29 -4.22
C LEU A 57 -3.87 2.28 -3.63
N GLU A 58 -4.72 1.43 -4.19
CA GLU A 58 -6.09 1.19 -3.72
C GLU A 58 -6.12 -0.06 -2.85
N PHE A 59 -6.77 0.06 -1.68
CA PHE A 59 -6.85 -1.02 -0.72
C PHE A 59 -8.17 -1.01 0.06
N ALA A 60 -8.54 -2.20 0.55
CA ALA A 60 -9.63 -2.40 1.49
C ALA A 60 -9.16 -3.17 2.73
N ALA A 61 -9.81 -2.94 3.87
CA ALA A 61 -9.57 -3.69 5.10
C ALA A 61 -10.80 -3.59 6.02
N ASN A 62 -10.97 -4.60 6.87
CA ASN A 62 -11.95 -4.55 7.95
C ASN A 62 -11.46 -3.66 9.08
N LEU A 63 -12.38 -2.99 9.79
CA LEU A 63 -12.03 -2.34 11.05
C LEU A 63 -11.58 -3.40 12.06
N SER A 64 -10.43 -3.16 12.67
CA SER A 64 -9.87 -4.01 13.70
C SER A 64 -10.78 -4.06 14.93
N ASP A 65 -10.94 -5.24 15.52
CA ASP A 65 -11.59 -5.44 16.83
C ASP A 65 -10.57 -5.44 17.98
N SER A 66 -9.29 -5.22 17.68
CA SER A 66 -8.24 -4.99 18.69
C SER A 66 -8.07 -3.50 18.97
N PHE A 67 -7.16 -3.15 19.89
CA PHE A 67 -6.79 -1.77 20.19
C PHE A 67 -5.61 -1.25 19.33
N HIS A 68 -5.33 -1.91 18.20
CA HIS A 68 -4.24 -1.56 17.30
C HIS A 68 -4.73 -1.39 15.86
N GLY A 69 -4.04 -0.52 15.11
CA GLY A 69 -4.36 -0.20 13.72
C GLY A 69 -5.57 0.73 13.61
N PHE A 70 -6.37 0.54 12.56
CA PHE A 70 -7.62 1.25 12.39
C PHE A 70 -8.78 0.41 12.94
N TYR A 71 -9.33 0.81 14.09
CA TYR A 71 -10.20 -0.04 14.89
C TYR A 71 -11.55 0.60 15.21
N LYS A 72 -12.53 -0.26 15.54
CA LYS A 72 -13.89 0.12 15.91
C LYS A 72 -13.95 0.49 17.40
N SER A 73 -14.68 1.55 17.74
CA SER A 73 -15.01 1.92 19.12
C SER A 73 -16.51 2.22 19.27
N SER A 74 -17.06 2.00 20.46
CA SER A 74 -18.48 2.22 20.76
C SER A 74 -18.65 2.81 22.16
N TYR A 75 -19.66 3.68 22.34
CA TYR A 75 -20.04 4.24 23.63
C TYR A 75 -21.55 4.09 23.88
N ARG A 76 -21.96 4.22 25.14
CA ARG A 76 -23.37 4.27 25.56
C ARG A 76 -23.65 5.60 26.23
N THR A 77 -24.77 6.23 25.89
CA THR A 77 -25.26 7.45 26.54
C THR A 77 -26.10 7.09 27.77
N SER A 78 -26.10 7.93 28.80
CA SER A 78 -27.04 7.81 29.92
C SER A 78 -28.44 8.28 29.49
N SER A 79 -29.48 7.57 29.94
CA SER A 79 -30.88 7.97 29.81
C SER A 79 -31.33 8.82 30.99
#